data_AF-A0A2S7YHA3-F1
#
_entry.id   AF-A0A2S7YHA3-F1
#
_cell.length_a   1.000
_cell.length_b   1.000
_cell.length_c   1.000
_cell.angle_alpha   90.00
_cell.angle_beta   90.00
_cell.angle_gamma   90.00
#
_symmetry.space_group_name_H-M   'P 1'
#
loop_
_entity.id
_entity.type
_entity.pdbx_description
1 polymer ?
#
loop_
_entity_poly.entity_id
_entity_poly.type
_entity_poly.pdbx_seq_one_letter_code
_entity_poly.pdbx_strand_id
1 'polypeptide(L)'
;MCRYMFKGEEAKLLNRKHSARSTDELSQLTVGQGYNTFLGKGRKHDAVKLRGSKTQRDLPEALTNDTMAHLMFNFTEPTANLTGLNLTEYFVPVDPDSAIDRALAKLDEAEEDDEAGQQVTARIKRDSGSTCLVETKLNTIETNDFNSYLRAMGIDASTAVSGYGQEASVSGSYLDKAEMTRNTLTYLTIVSIDQQVQLPGDYVFNLENYNNETFAPSHGNRWIRGFSEGGKMIIRLSFTSTSSITKNELNASVKTALTYLGVSGSLSASVKNSIDEVQRNSNMEVSVFYQGAVGNAMNGGSGDKIEGTSAESALREVKSKVDAFLAMACEHKYKYKPLLDRYEHLADFPLEQNVISYHQAESIAQIVLEELIRCSEMRTALKRMKYIDSNTKQAIDFDYVDVTHHAREWTKSIARDPTDAKQKARQLLAVLNEKFVNKYLHLFEPKDYISGITVKYGRDRTDVNVHEVNGRGDDLNKDFGGDYSYFVATTTRDPERACTHFSFTKATYNLNDEYPDTWSTDISKGDGRKWFRHLTCYRLQGYDKITKVALLRSENGYEDYIGKYENGFLNGGGTTNINEDRGSSADALYLIWAY
;
A
#
# COMPACT_ATOMS: atom_id res chain seq x y z
N MET A 1 5.24 54.84 -8.21
CA MET A 1 6.69 54.57 -8.39
C MET A 1 6.84 53.06 -8.28
N CYS A 2 7.20 52.26 -9.29
CA CYS A 2 7.97 52.51 -10.51
C CYS A 2 7.32 51.84 -11.75
N ARG A 3 7.31 52.57 -12.87
CA ARG A 3 7.17 52.08 -14.25
C ARG A 3 8.52 51.50 -14.72
N TYR A 4 8.53 50.66 -15.75
CA TYR A 4 9.40 50.67 -16.96
C TYR A 4 9.24 49.29 -17.64
N MET A 5 8.44 49.16 -18.71
CA MET A 5 8.73 49.40 -20.15
C MET A 5 8.86 48.06 -20.91
N PHE A 6 7.81 47.72 -21.64
CA PHE A 6 7.86 46.79 -22.77
C PHE A 6 8.58 47.48 -23.94
N LYS A 7 9.66 46.87 -24.44
CA LYS A 7 10.11 47.02 -25.83
C LYS A 7 10.56 45.66 -26.33
N GLY A 8 9.95 45.24 -27.44
CA GLY A 8 10.27 44.00 -28.12
C GLY A 8 11.62 44.09 -28.81
N GLU A 9 12.35 42.98 -28.75
CA GLU A 9 13.41 42.64 -29.70
C GLU A 9 13.33 41.14 -29.99
N GLU A 10 13.60 40.86 -31.25
CA GLU A 10 13.36 39.65 -32.05
C GLU A 10 13.75 38.31 -31.41
N ALA A 11 12.86 37.34 -31.61
CA ALA A 11 13.11 35.93 -31.40
C ALA A 11 14.24 35.42 -32.31
N LYS A 12 15.44 35.24 -31.75
CA LYS A 12 16.46 34.34 -32.31
C LYS A 12 16.42 33.01 -31.57
N LEU A 13 15.87 32.02 -32.27
CA LEU A 13 15.99 30.59 -31.97
C LEU A 13 17.46 30.24 -31.70
N LEU A 14 17.78 30.00 -30.42
CA LEU A 14 19.02 29.35 -30.01
C LEU A 14 18.65 28.02 -29.36
N ASN A 15 18.76 27.01 -30.22
CA ASN A 15 18.59 25.60 -30.01
C ASN A 15 19.58 25.11 -28.94
N ARG A 16 19.27 25.28 -27.65
CA ARG A 16 19.97 24.59 -26.56
C ARG A 16 19.12 23.41 -26.14
N LYS A 17 19.50 22.23 -26.65
CA LYS A 17 19.13 20.91 -26.13
C LYS A 17 19.41 20.87 -24.63
N HIS A 18 18.41 21.16 -23.81
CA HIS A 18 18.35 20.62 -22.46
C HIS A 18 17.90 19.17 -22.59
N SER A 19 18.88 18.29 -22.81
CA SER A 19 18.70 16.87 -22.52
C SER A 19 18.54 16.75 -21.00
N ALA A 20 17.31 16.44 -20.59
CA ALA A 20 17.01 15.92 -19.27
C ALA A 20 17.89 14.67 -19.05
N ARG A 21 18.88 14.80 -18.17
CA ARG A 21 19.75 13.70 -17.75
C ARG A 21 19.08 13.03 -16.55
N SER A 22 17.99 12.31 -16.80
CA SER A 22 17.33 11.46 -15.83
C SER A 22 16.79 10.23 -16.56
N THR A 23 17.54 9.13 -16.50
CA THR A 23 17.21 7.72 -16.86
C THR A 23 18.46 7.07 -17.46
N ASP A 24 19.30 6.36 -16.68
CA ASP A 24 20.23 5.32 -17.21
C ASP A 24 21.19 4.59 -16.22
N GLU A 25 21.01 4.59 -14.89
CA GLU A 25 22.06 3.99 -14.02
C GLU A 25 22.09 2.45 -13.95
N LEU A 26 20.97 1.75 -14.22
CA LEU A 26 20.95 0.28 -14.20
C LEU A 26 21.26 -0.36 -15.57
N SER A 27 21.21 0.41 -16.67
CA SER A 27 21.53 -0.06 -18.04
C SER A 27 23.04 -0.14 -18.31
N GLN A 28 23.88 0.15 -17.29
CA GLN A 28 25.32 0.32 -17.42
C GLN A 28 26.15 -0.49 -16.40
N LEU A 29 25.60 -1.52 -15.75
CA LEU A 29 26.41 -2.33 -14.82
C LEU A 29 27.50 -3.11 -15.58
N THR A 30 28.75 -3.06 -15.11
CA THR A 30 29.88 -3.74 -15.78
C THR A 30 30.61 -4.72 -14.87
N VAL A 31 31.20 -5.77 -15.45
CA VAL A 31 32.16 -6.62 -14.74
C VAL A 31 33.32 -5.77 -14.22
N GLY A 32 33.78 -6.06 -13.00
CA GLY A 32 34.82 -5.31 -12.31
C GLY A 32 34.34 -3.99 -11.67
N GLN A 33 33.07 -3.63 -11.81
CA GLN A 33 32.49 -2.47 -11.14
C GLN A 33 32.26 -2.76 -9.66
N GLY A 34 32.48 -1.76 -8.80
CA GLY A 34 32.03 -1.80 -7.42
C GLY A 34 30.51 -1.77 -7.30
N TYR A 35 29.97 -2.30 -6.22
CA TYR A 35 28.55 -2.51 -6.02
C TYR A 35 28.16 -2.29 -4.56
N ASN A 36 27.08 -1.56 -4.35
CA ASN A 36 26.49 -1.38 -3.03
C ASN A 36 25.23 -2.25 -2.94
N THR A 37 25.30 -3.32 -2.13
CA THR A 37 24.20 -4.30 -2.02
C THR A 37 22.95 -3.68 -1.44
N PHE A 38 23.10 -2.79 -0.46
CA PHE A 38 21.97 -2.13 0.21
C PHE A 38 21.16 -1.23 -0.74
N LEU A 39 21.80 -0.52 -1.68
CA LEU A 39 21.07 0.26 -2.68
C LEU A 39 20.73 -0.51 -3.95
N GLY A 40 21.31 -1.71 -4.14
CA GLY A 40 21.25 -2.43 -5.41
C GLY A 40 21.90 -1.68 -6.59
N LYS A 41 22.81 -0.73 -6.32
CA LYS A 41 23.40 0.17 -7.34
C LYS A 41 24.88 -0.10 -7.58
N GLY A 42 25.27 -0.03 -8.85
CA GLY A 42 26.67 0.04 -9.26
C GLY A 42 27.34 1.30 -8.75
N ARG A 43 28.64 1.20 -8.49
CA ARG A 43 29.48 2.30 -8.02
C ARG A 43 30.58 2.54 -9.04
N LYS A 44 31.85 2.58 -8.62
CA LYS A 44 32.98 2.85 -9.49
C LYS A 44 33.26 1.71 -10.47
N HIS A 45 33.28 2.03 -11.77
CA HIS A 45 33.79 1.13 -12.81
C HIS A 45 35.28 0.88 -12.61
N ASP A 46 35.75 -0.28 -13.08
CA ASP A 46 37.14 -0.71 -12.94
C ASP A 46 37.64 -0.65 -11.48
N ALA A 47 36.79 -0.98 -10.51
CA ALA A 47 37.22 -1.24 -9.13
C ALA A 47 38.12 -2.49 -9.07
N VAL A 48 37.87 -3.44 -9.98
CA VAL A 48 38.59 -4.70 -10.12
C VAL A 48 38.89 -4.93 -11.61
N LYS A 49 40.10 -5.40 -11.93
CA LYS A 49 40.58 -5.63 -13.29
C LYS A 49 40.99 -7.10 -13.46
N LEU A 50 41.11 -7.57 -14.70
CA LEU A 50 41.80 -8.84 -14.97
C LEU A 50 43.31 -8.66 -14.94
N ARG A 51 44.01 -9.62 -14.34
CA ARG A 51 45.47 -9.65 -14.29
C ARG A 51 46.04 -9.64 -15.72
N GLY A 52 46.86 -8.63 -16.03
CA GLY A 52 47.51 -8.47 -17.33
C GLY A 52 46.74 -7.64 -18.38
N SER A 53 45.50 -7.24 -18.11
CA SER A 53 44.76 -6.29 -18.97
C SER A 53 45.14 -4.85 -18.60
N LYS A 54 45.49 -4.03 -19.61
CA LYS A 54 45.83 -2.61 -19.39
C LYS A 54 44.60 -1.69 -19.43
N THR A 55 43.47 -2.12 -19.99
CA THR A 55 42.19 -1.37 -20.02
C THR A 55 41.02 -2.29 -20.36
N GLN A 56 39.79 -1.90 -19.97
CA GLN A 56 38.50 -2.57 -20.22
C GLN A 56 38.23 -3.06 -21.66
N ARG A 57 39.01 -2.62 -22.66
CA ARG A 57 38.90 -3.04 -24.08
C ARG A 57 39.37 -4.47 -24.37
N ASP A 58 40.12 -5.10 -23.46
CA ASP A 58 40.63 -6.47 -23.66
C ASP A 58 39.71 -7.55 -23.05
N LEU A 59 38.57 -7.16 -22.47
CA LEU A 59 37.53 -8.09 -22.05
C LEU A 59 36.76 -8.58 -23.31
N PRO A 60 36.38 -9.87 -23.42
CA PRO A 60 35.68 -10.40 -24.58
C PRO A 60 34.48 -9.51 -24.96
N GLU A 61 34.28 -9.29 -26.28
CA GLU A 61 33.22 -8.48 -26.91
C GLU A 61 31.77 -8.77 -26.45
N ALA A 62 31.54 -9.75 -25.57
CA ALA A 62 30.22 -10.17 -25.06
C ALA A 62 29.64 -9.30 -23.92
N LEU A 63 30.21 -8.12 -23.63
CA LEU A 63 29.79 -7.28 -22.50
C LEU A 63 29.44 -5.83 -22.89
N THR A 64 29.31 -5.51 -24.18
CA THR A 64 28.83 -4.18 -24.63
C THR A 64 27.30 -4.10 -24.60
N ASN A 65 26.79 -3.52 -23.50
CA ASN A 65 25.59 -2.70 -23.27
C ASN A 65 24.25 -2.85 -24.05
N ASP A 66 24.03 -3.78 -24.96
CA ASP A 66 22.81 -3.74 -25.79
C ASP A 66 21.67 -4.67 -25.35
N THR A 67 21.64 -5.15 -24.10
CA THR A 67 20.52 -5.99 -23.61
C THR A 67 20.12 -5.81 -22.15
N MET A 68 20.54 -4.74 -21.48
CA MET A 68 19.89 -4.31 -20.23
C MET A 68 18.66 -3.44 -20.51
N ALA A 69 17.78 -3.92 -21.40
CA ALA A 69 16.42 -3.42 -21.47
C ALA A 69 15.71 -3.92 -20.21
N HIS A 70 15.65 -3.03 -19.23
CA HIS A 70 14.94 -3.21 -17.99
C HIS A 70 13.48 -3.61 -18.25
N LEU A 71 13.05 -4.76 -17.74
CA LEU A 71 11.74 -4.80 -17.10
C LEU A 71 11.92 -4.18 -15.71
N MET A 72 12.23 -2.88 -15.68
CA MET A 72 11.82 -2.04 -14.58
C MET A 72 10.30 -2.17 -14.63
N PHE A 73 9.71 -2.89 -13.68
CA PHE A 73 8.27 -2.82 -13.56
C PHE A 73 7.93 -1.35 -13.43
N ASN A 74 7.06 -0.83 -14.30
CA ASN A 74 6.52 0.50 -14.06
C ASN A 74 5.92 0.45 -12.66
N PHE A 75 6.39 1.34 -11.78
CA PHE A 75 5.85 1.41 -10.45
C PHE A 75 4.36 1.69 -10.56
N THR A 76 3.57 0.68 -10.21
CA THR A 76 2.16 0.84 -9.91
C THR A 76 2.05 0.98 -8.41
N GLU A 77 1.00 1.66 -7.92
CA GLU A 77 0.75 1.70 -6.49
C GLU A 77 0.08 0.40 -6.04
N PRO A 78 0.27 -0.02 -4.78
CA PRO A 78 -0.52 -1.10 -4.19
C PRO A 78 -2.02 -0.87 -4.44
N THR A 79 -2.72 -1.93 -4.85
CA THR A 79 -4.16 -1.87 -5.12
C THR A 79 -4.96 -1.55 -3.86
N ALA A 80 -4.41 -1.80 -2.67
CA ALA A 80 -5.04 -1.54 -1.38
C ALA A 80 -6.45 -2.15 -1.30
N ASN A 81 -6.58 -3.39 -1.75
CA ASN A 81 -7.81 -4.13 -1.56
C ASN A 81 -7.92 -4.53 -0.08
N LEU A 82 -8.64 -3.72 0.71
CA LEU A 82 -8.78 -3.89 2.15
C LEU A 82 -10.12 -4.55 2.57
N THR A 83 -10.88 -5.07 1.60
CA THR A 83 -12.15 -5.77 1.88
C THR A 83 -11.92 -6.90 2.87
N GLY A 84 -12.78 -7.00 3.89
CA GLY A 84 -12.74 -8.02 4.92
C GLY A 84 -11.74 -7.77 6.06
N LEU A 85 -10.96 -6.69 6.03
CA LEU A 85 -10.06 -6.30 7.12
C LEU A 85 -10.73 -5.29 8.06
N ASN A 86 -10.43 -5.41 9.35
CA ASN A 86 -10.69 -4.33 10.30
C ASN A 86 -9.62 -3.25 10.11
N LEU A 87 -10.00 -2.10 9.53
CA LEU A 87 -9.05 -1.07 9.12
C LEU A 87 -8.38 -0.37 10.30
N THR A 88 -9.10 -0.20 11.41
CA THR A 88 -8.53 0.43 12.62
C THR A 88 -7.54 -0.49 13.32
N GLU A 89 -7.69 -1.81 13.20
CA GLU A 89 -6.70 -2.79 13.66
C GLU A 89 -5.52 -2.94 12.68
N TYR A 90 -5.80 -2.96 11.38
CA TYR A 90 -4.78 -3.15 10.33
C TYR A 90 -3.77 -1.99 10.29
N PHE A 91 -4.26 -0.76 10.45
CA PHE A 91 -3.46 0.46 10.45
C PHE A 91 -3.03 0.92 11.86
N VAL A 92 -3.10 0.05 12.88
CA VAL A 92 -2.53 0.37 14.20
C VAL A 92 -1.07 0.79 14.04
N PRO A 93 -0.63 1.92 14.62
CA PRO A 93 0.75 2.38 14.57
C PRO A 93 1.72 1.29 15.00
N VAL A 94 2.79 1.11 14.23
CA VAL A 94 3.79 0.09 14.55
C VAL A 94 4.62 0.53 15.75
N ASP A 95 4.84 -0.34 16.74
CA ASP A 95 5.85 -0.10 17.78
C ASP A 95 7.25 -0.28 17.19
N PRO A 96 8.05 0.79 17.04
CA PRO A 96 9.35 0.71 16.36
C PRO A 96 10.32 -0.25 17.04
N ASP A 97 10.32 -0.30 18.38
CA ASP A 97 11.25 -1.12 19.14
C ASP A 97 10.94 -2.60 18.94
N SER A 98 9.69 -2.97 19.20
CA SER A 98 9.23 -4.35 19.05
C SER A 98 9.37 -4.85 17.60
N ALA A 99 9.10 -4.00 16.60
CA ALA A 99 9.24 -4.39 15.19
C ALA A 99 10.70 -4.63 14.77
N ILE A 100 11.62 -3.74 15.17
CA ILE A 100 13.03 -3.88 14.83
C ILE A 100 13.66 -5.06 15.58
N ASP A 101 13.36 -5.22 16.87
CA ASP A 101 13.93 -6.31 17.67
C ASP A 101 13.46 -7.69 17.14
N ARG A 102 12.20 -7.82 16.71
CA ARG A 102 11.73 -9.05 16.03
C ARG A 102 12.46 -9.31 14.71
N ALA A 103 12.73 -8.27 13.92
CA ALA A 103 13.43 -8.42 12.65
C ALA A 103 14.88 -8.90 12.84
N LEU A 104 15.54 -8.40 13.88
CA LEU A 104 16.89 -8.80 14.25
C LEU A 104 16.93 -10.20 14.89
N ALA A 105 15.98 -10.55 15.74
CA ALA A 105 15.90 -11.91 16.30
C ALA A 105 15.73 -12.98 15.21
N LYS A 106 14.89 -12.70 14.20
CA LYS A 106 14.73 -13.58 13.02
C LYS A 106 16.00 -13.69 12.15
N LEU A 107 16.92 -12.72 12.23
CA LEU A 107 18.22 -12.85 11.58
C LEU A 107 19.09 -13.86 12.32
N ASP A 108 19.16 -13.72 13.64
CA ASP A 108 19.98 -14.58 14.49
C ASP A 108 19.53 -16.05 14.38
N GLU A 109 18.21 -16.30 14.35
CA GLU A 109 17.64 -17.63 14.13
C GLU A 109 17.93 -18.19 12.71
N ALA A 110 17.88 -17.36 11.68
CA ALA A 110 18.12 -17.79 10.29
C ALA A 110 19.60 -18.12 10.01
N GLU A 111 20.54 -17.55 10.77
CA GLU A 111 21.95 -17.96 10.72
C GLU A 111 22.19 -19.35 11.36
N GLU A 112 21.26 -19.83 12.19
CA GLU A 112 21.31 -21.16 12.83
C GLU A 112 20.57 -22.26 12.03
N ASP A 113 19.59 -21.90 11.19
CA ASP A 113 18.62 -22.82 10.56
C ASP A 113 18.83 -23.13 9.05
N ASP A 114 20.02 -22.89 8.50
CA ASP A 114 20.35 -23.05 7.06
C ASP A 114 20.21 -24.51 6.50
N GLU A 115 19.60 -25.45 7.23
CA GLU A 115 19.36 -26.84 6.81
C GLU A 115 17.88 -27.29 6.66
N ALA A 116 16.85 -26.47 6.97
CA ALA A 116 15.47 -26.99 7.13
C ALA A 116 14.38 -26.47 6.17
N GLY A 117 14.74 -25.93 5.00
CA GLY A 117 13.76 -25.61 3.95
C GLY A 117 13.41 -26.84 3.11
N GLN A 118 12.19 -27.37 3.20
CA GLN A 118 11.73 -28.48 2.37
C GLN A 118 11.65 -28.06 0.88
N GLN A 119 12.78 -28.15 0.18
CA GLN A 119 12.91 -27.92 -1.25
C GLN A 119 12.37 -29.14 -1.99
N VAL A 120 11.22 -29.02 -2.64
CA VAL A 120 10.84 -29.96 -3.70
C VAL A 120 11.56 -29.52 -4.98
N THR A 121 12.81 -29.95 -5.14
CA THR A 121 13.57 -29.69 -6.37
C THR A 121 13.18 -30.72 -7.44
N ALA A 122 12.28 -30.35 -8.36
CA ALA A 122 12.07 -31.15 -9.56
C ALA A 122 13.13 -30.75 -10.60
N ARG A 123 14.18 -31.57 -10.77
CA ARG A 123 15.08 -31.47 -11.93
C ARG A 123 14.36 -32.01 -13.15
N ILE A 124 13.92 -31.14 -14.05
CA ILE A 124 13.29 -31.56 -15.30
C ILE A 124 14.41 -31.96 -16.27
N LYS A 125 14.66 -33.27 -16.38
CA LYS A 125 15.58 -33.84 -17.37
C LYS A 125 14.94 -33.69 -18.76
N ARG A 126 15.54 -32.91 -19.64
CA ARG A 126 15.11 -32.84 -21.05
C ARG A 126 15.64 -34.02 -21.84
N ASP A 127 14.82 -34.48 -22.78
CA ASP A 127 15.25 -35.41 -23.82
C ASP A 127 16.29 -34.77 -24.74
N SER A 128 17.33 -35.55 -24.96
CA SER A 128 18.43 -35.48 -25.91
C SER A 128 18.18 -34.59 -27.15
N GLY A 129 18.84 -33.44 -27.25
CA GLY A 129 18.88 -32.67 -28.51
C GLY A 129 19.45 -31.25 -28.44
N SER A 130 19.42 -30.57 -27.30
CA SER A 130 19.93 -29.19 -27.17
C SER A 130 21.39 -29.14 -26.71
N THR A 131 22.23 -28.43 -27.47
CA THR A 131 23.67 -28.24 -27.20
C THR A 131 23.99 -27.16 -26.15
N CYS A 132 22.99 -26.48 -25.59
CA CYS A 132 23.18 -25.44 -24.58
C CYS A 132 23.21 -26.05 -23.16
N LEU A 133 24.17 -25.63 -22.33
CA LEU A 133 24.29 -26.06 -20.93
C LEU A 133 23.49 -25.10 -20.04
N VAL A 134 22.29 -25.53 -19.63
CA VAL A 134 21.36 -24.77 -18.79
C VAL A 134 20.86 -25.63 -17.63
N GLU A 135 20.74 -25.04 -16.45
CA GLU A 135 20.08 -25.63 -15.28
C GLU A 135 18.66 -25.05 -15.18
N THR A 136 17.64 -25.91 -15.03
CA THR A 136 16.26 -25.49 -14.82
C THR A 136 15.76 -25.92 -13.45
N LYS A 137 15.07 -25.01 -12.75
CA LYS A 137 14.49 -25.26 -11.42
C LYS A 137 13.04 -24.80 -11.42
N LEU A 138 12.17 -25.61 -10.84
CA LEU A 138 10.78 -25.25 -10.53
C LEU A 138 10.57 -25.52 -9.05
N ASN A 139 10.30 -24.45 -8.29
CA ASN A 139 10.11 -24.51 -6.85
C ASN A 139 8.77 -23.85 -6.51
N THR A 140 8.02 -24.43 -5.57
CA THR A 140 6.80 -23.85 -5.03
C THR A 140 6.98 -23.60 -3.54
N ILE A 141 6.78 -22.36 -3.11
CA ILE A 141 7.00 -21.89 -1.74
C ILE A 141 5.68 -21.40 -1.17
N GLU A 142 5.27 -21.93 -0.02
CA GLU A 142 4.18 -21.38 0.79
C GLU A 142 4.71 -20.16 1.55
N THR A 143 4.02 -19.03 1.42
CA THR A 143 4.40 -17.79 2.11
C THR A 143 3.36 -17.48 3.16
N ASN A 144 3.77 -17.45 4.42
CA ASN A 144 2.88 -17.31 5.57
C ASN A 144 2.72 -15.87 6.05
N ASP A 145 3.66 -15.00 5.70
CA ASP A 145 3.64 -13.59 6.01
C ASP A 145 4.25 -12.76 4.88
N PHE A 146 4.00 -11.45 4.92
CA PHE A 146 4.43 -10.51 3.88
C PHE A 146 5.96 -10.51 3.68
N ASN A 147 6.74 -10.62 4.74
CA ASN A 147 8.20 -10.61 4.67
C ASN A 147 8.75 -11.91 4.05
N SER A 148 8.17 -13.07 4.39
CA SER A 148 8.49 -14.36 3.77
C SER A 148 8.22 -14.34 2.26
N TYR A 149 7.17 -13.62 1.84
CA TYR A 149 6.81 -13.45 0.44
C TYR A 149 7.74 -12.51 -0.32
N LEU A 150 8.10 -11.34 0.24
CA LEU A 150 9.10 -10.46 -0.36
C LEU A 150 10.45 -11.17 -0.54
N ARG A 151 10.88 -11.91 0.48
CA ARG A 151 12.10 -12.74 0.43
C ARG A 151 12.02 -13.79 -0.67
N ALA A 152 10.92 -14.54 -0.75
CA ALA A 152 10.74 -15.58 -1.77
C ALA A 152 10.69 -15.00 -3.20
N MET A 153 10.14 -13.79 -3.40
CA MET A 153 10.23 -13.10 -4.69
C MET A 153 11.65 -12.66 -5.04
N GLY A 154 12.53 -12.52 -4.05
CA GLY A 154 13.88 -11.98 -4.19
C GLY A 154 13.86 -10.45 -4.29
N ILE A 155 12.90 -9.79 -3.63
CA ILE A 155 12.86 -8.34 -3.52
C ILE A 155 13.79 -7.90 -2.40
N ASP A 156 14.82 -7.15 -2.76
CA ASP A 156 15.69 -6.48 -1.79
C ASP A 156 14.97 -5.26 -1.22
N ALA A 157 14.68 -5.29 0.08
CA ALA A 157 13.84 -4.29 0.72
C ALA A 157 14.46 -2.90 0.68
N SER A 158 15.77 -2.79 0.92
CA SER A 158 16.50 -1.53 0.88
C SER A 158 16.55 -0.92 -0.52
N THR A 159 16.74 -1.75 -1.55
CA THR A 159 16.66 -1.34 -2.95
C THR A 159 15.25 -0.85 -3.28
N ALA A 160 14.22 -1.59 -2.86
CA ALA A 160 12.82 -1.22 -3.06
C ALA A 160 12.46 0.12 -2.40
N VAL A 161 12.88 0.35 -1.13
CA VAL A 161 12.69 1.64 -0.45
C VAL A 161 13.44 2.76 -1.18
N SER A 162 14.68 2.53 -1.60
CA SER A 162 15.50 3.53 -2.29
C SER A 162 14.88 4.02 -3.59
N GLY A 163 14.25 3.11 -4.35
CA GLY A 163 13.62 3.38 -5.65
C GLY A 163 12.12 3.68 -5.59
N TYR A 164 11.48 3.49 -4.42
CA TYR A 164 10.02 3.48 -4.25
C TYR A 164 9.36 4.71 -4.87
N GLY A 165 8.56 4.59 -5.92
CA GLY A 165 7.85 5.71 -6.56
C GLY A 165 8.62 6.57 -7.58
N GLN A 166 9.87 6.25 -7.91
CA GLN A 166 10.63 6.94 -8.99
C GLN A 166 11.39 5.97 -9.91
N GLU A 167 11.96 4.90 -9.36
CA GLU A 167 12.82 3.95 -10.07
C GLU A 167 12.53 2.49 -9.65
N ALA A 168 11.41 2.23 -8.99
CA ALA A 168 11.19 0.94 -8.32
C ALA A 168 11.14 -0.20 -9.33
N SER A 169 12.04 -1.18 -9.18
CA SER A 169 12.05 -2.45 -9.90
C SER A 169 10.95 -3.41 -9.41
N VAL A 170 9.88 -2.89 -8.83
CA VAL A 170 8.80 -3.64 -8.16
C VAL A 170 7.46 -2.96 -8.47
N SER A 171 6.54 -3.69 -9.13
CA SER A 171 5.15 -3.26 -9.31
C SER A 171 4.42 -3.23 -7.96
N GLY A 172 3.55 -2.26 -7.71
CA GLY A 172 2.78 -2.17 -6.47
C GLY A 172 1.82 -3.34 -6.25
N SER A 173 1.41 -4.03 -7.31
CA SER A 173 0.67 -5.29 -7.19
C SER A 173 1.44 -6.39 -6.44
N TYR A 174 2.79 -6.34 -6.44
CA TYR A 174 3.60 -7.22 -5.59
C TYR A 174 3.66 -6.75 -4.14
N LEU A 175 3.32 -5.51 -3.85
CA LEU A 175 3.49 -4.90 -2.54
C LEU A 175 2.16 -4.82 -1.77
N ASP A 176 1.10 -5.48 -2.22
CA ASP A 176 -0.21 -5.51 -1.53
C ASP A 176 -0.16 -6.40 -0.28
N LYS A 177 0.32 -5.84 0.83
CA LYS A 177 0.35 -6.49 2.15
C LYS A 177 -1.06 -6.86 2.61
N ALA A 178 -2.04 -6.04 2.30
CA ALA A 178 -3.45 -6.28 2.62
C ALA A 178 -3.97 -7.60 2.02
N GLU A 179 -3.50 -8.00 0.83
CA GLU A 179 -3.92 -9.25 0.18
C GLU A 179 -3.43 -10.47 0.97
N MET A 180 -2.23 -10.38 1.55
CA MET A 180 -1.59 -11.45 2.33
C MET A 180 -2.07 -11.55 3.77
N THR A 181 -2.63 -10.47 4.31
CA THR A 181 -3.13 -10.43 5.70
C THR A 181 -4.49 -11.13 5.85
N ARG A 182 -5.13 -11.46 4.73
CA ARG A 182 -6.41 -12.18 4.69
C ARG A 182 -6.23 -13.64 5.08
N ASN A 183 -7.35 -14.34 5.32
CA ASN A 183 -7.38 -15.81 5.44
C ASN A 183 -7.16 -16.47 4.06
N THR A 184 -6.06 -16.10 3.42
CA THR A 184 -5.63 -16.48 2.08
C THR A 184 -4.38 -17.32 2.23
N LEU A 185 -4.32 -18.46 1.54
CA LEU A 185 -3.08 -19.20 1.35
C LEU A 185 -2.38 -18.64 0.11
N THR A 186 -1.15 -18.17 0.27
CA THR A 186 -0.37 -17.61 -0.84
C THR A 186 0.82 -18.52 -1.13
N TYR A 187 0.95 -18.86 -2.41
CA TYR A 187 2.02 -19.69 -2.95
C TYR A 187 2.76 -18.95 -4.05
N LEU A 188 4.08 -19.07 -4.04
CA LEU A 188 4.94 -18.62 -5.12
C LEU A 188 5.53 -19.82 -5.83
N THR A 189 5.17 -20.01 -7.10
CA THR A 189 5.86 -20.94 -7.99
C THR A 189 6.91 -20.19 -8.79
N ILE A 190 8.17 -20.52 -8.58
CA ILE A 190 9.33 -19.88 -9.19
C ILE A 190 9.94 -20.87 -10.17
N VAL A 191 9.98 -20.48 -11.44
CA VAL A 191 10.67 -21.20 -12.50
C VAL A 191 11.91 -20.41 -12.87
N SER A 192 13.10 -20.97 -12.65
CA SER A 192 14.36 -20.35 -13.04
C SER A 192 15.11 -21.19 -14.05
N ILE A 193 15.79 -20.51 -14.96
CA ILE A 193 16.66 -21.08 -15.98
C ILE A 193 17.98 -20.36 -15.82
N ASP A 194 19.03 -21.10 -15.48
CA ASP A 194 20.37 -20.58 -15.22
C ASP A 194 21.32 -21.11 -16.30
N GLN A 195 21.91 -20.20 -17.08
CA GLN A 195 22.97 -20.57 -18.03
C GLN A 195 24.28 -20.78 -17.29
N GLN A 196 25.10 -21.72 -17.77
CA GLN A 196 26.46 -21.88 -17.25
C GLN A 196 27.31 -20.67 -17.66
N VAL A 197 27.70 -19.85 -16.67
CA VAL A 197 28.54 -18.68 -16.89
C VAL A 197 30.01 -19.08 -16.75
N GLN A 198 30.80 -18.89 -17.82
CA GLN A 198 32.26 -18.97 -17.73
C GLN A 198 32.82 -17.63 -17.28
N LEU A 199 33.30 -17.57 -16.05
CA LEU A 199 33.93 -16.38 -15.48
C LEU A 199 35.45 -16.51 -15.56
N PRO A 200 36.18 -15.46 -15.95
CA PRO A 200 37.62 -15.38 -15.77
C PRO A 200 38.02 -15.69 -14.31
N GLY A 201 39.18 -16.31 -14.10
CA GLY A 201 39.68 -16.66 -12.76
C GLY A 201 40.58 -15.59 -12.12
N ASP A 202 41.27 -14.79 -12.93
CA ASP A 202 42.41 -13.99 -12.47
C ASP A 202 42.06 -12.50 -12.31
N TYR A 203 41.26 -12.17 -11.29
CA TYR A 203 40.94 -10.80 -10.94
C TYR A 203 41.94 -10.20 -9.93
N VAL A 204 42.24 -8.90 -10.08
CA VAL A 204 43.10 -8.12 -9.19
C VAL A 204 42.43 -6.79 -8.82
N PHE A 205 42.65 -6.34 -7.59
CA PHE A 205 42.12 -5.07 -7.13
C PHE A 205 42.82 -3.89 -7.83
N ASN A 206 42.06 -2.86 -8.23
CA ASN A 206 42.62 -1.73 -8.95
C ASN A 206 43.10 -0.62 -7.99
N LEU A 207 44.36 -0.71 -7.57
CA LEU A 207 44.99 0.29 -6.68
C LEU A 207 45.07 1.71 -7.25
N GLU A 208 45.07 1.89 -8.58
CA GLU A 208 45.08 3.22 -9.20
C GLU A 208 43.80 4.02 -8.91
N ASN A 209 42.71 3.29 -8.66
CA ASN A 209 41.39 3.84 -8.40
C ASN A 209 41.04 3.83 -6.91
N TYR A 210 41.97 3.44 -6.05
CA TYR A 210 41.74 3.26 -4.63
C TYR A 210 42.03 4.55 -3.83
N ASN A 211 41.14 4.85 -2.90
CA ASN A 211 41.36 5.84 -1.84
C ASN A 211 40.61 5.36 -0.59
N ASN A 212 41.33 5.20 0.52
CA ASN A 212 40.80 4.67 1.78
C ASN A 212 39.61 5.49 2.32
N GLU A 213 39.77 6.83 2.37
CA GLU A 213 38.78 7.74 2.95
C GLU A 213 37.44 7.73 2.19
N THR A 214 37.47 7.34 0.92
CA THR A 214 36.28 7.35 0.04
C THR A 214 35.87 5.96 -0.41
N PHE A 215 36.45 4.90 0.15
CA PHE A 215 36.23 3.52 -0.33
C PHE A 215 34.76 3.13 -0.33
N ALA A 216 34.07 3.21 0.82
CA ALA A 216 32.67 2.83 0.94
C ALA A 216 31.72 3.55 -0.05
N PRO A 217 31.72 4.89 -0.17
CA PRO A 217 30.85 5.57 -1.13
C PRO A 217 31.24 5.33 -2.60
N SER A 218 32.52 5.06 -2.90
CA SER A 218 33.00 4.91 -4.28
C SER A 218 33.02 3.46 -4.78
N HIS A 219 33.28 2.47 -3.94
CA HIS A 219 33.41 1.06 -4.31
C HIS A 219 32.19 0.24 -3.84
N GLY A 220 31.49 0.69 -2.79
CA GLY A 220 30.45 -0.10 -2.15
C GLY A 220 31.04 -1.20 -1.27
N ASN A 221 30.32 -2.31 -1.12
CA ASN A 221 30.72 -3.43 -0.25
C ASN A 221 31.00 -4.74 -1.00
N ARG A 222 30.68 -4.79 -2.30
CA ARG A 222 30.95 -5.93 -3.18
C ARG A 222 31.41 -5.41 -4.54
N TRP A 223 31.88 -6.31 -5.39
CA TRP A 223 32.13 -6.00 -6.79
C TRP A 223 31.47 -7.02 -7.70
N ILE A 224 31.16 -6.59 -8.92
CA ILE A 224 30.49 -7.41 -9.93
C ILE A 224 31.53 -8.31 -10.61
N ARG A 225 31.54 -9.58 -10.27
CA ARG A 225 32.38 -10.59 -10.92
C ARG A 225 31.85 -11.02 -12.28
N GLY A 226 30.53 -10.99 -12.43
CA GLY A 226 29.84 -11.44 -13.63
C GLY A 226 28.35 -11.20 -13.54
N PHE A 227 27.61 -11.84 -14.42
CA PHE A 227 26.14 -11.80 -14.42
C PHE A 227 25.61 -13.21 -14.60
N SER A 228 24.58 -13.57 -13.83
CA SER A 228 23.76 -14.73 -14.15
C SER A 228 22.96 -14.42 -15.40
N GLU A 229 23.10 -15.28 -16.40
CA GLU A 229 22.32 -15.26 -17.63
C GLU A 229 21.24 -16.34 -17.55
N GLY A 230 20.06 -16.04 -18.09
CA GLY A 230 18.94 -16.95 -17.96
C GLY A 230 17.59 -16.28 -18.05
N GLY A 231 16.63 -16.85 -17.34
CA GLY A 231 15.29 -16.28 -17.19
C GLY A 231 14.67 -16.72 -15.86
N LYS A 232 13.85 -15.85 -15.28
CA LYS A 232 13.06 -16.16 -14.08
C LYS A 232 11.59 -15.80 -14.29
N MET A 233 10.72 -16.76 -14.03
CA MET A 233 9.27 -16.58 -13.99
C MET A 233 8.78 -16.84 -12.57
N ILE A 234 7.95 -15.94 -12.05
CA ILE A 234 7.36 -16.05 -10.72
C ILE A 234 5.84 -16.06 -10.90
N ILE A 235 5.16 -16.99 -10.25
CA ILE A 235 3.71 -17.15 -10.34
C ILE A 235 3.16 -17.10 -8.93
N ARG A 236 2.37 -16.07 -8.64
CA ARG A 236 1.65 -15.93 -7.38
C ARG A 236 0.29 -16.58 -7.51
N LEU A 237 -0.01 -17.47 -6.59
CA LEU A 237 -1.25 -18.21 -6.49
C LEU A 237 -1.86 -17.90 -5.12
N SER A 238 -2.97 -17.16 -5.10
CA SER A 238 -3.68 -16.76 -3.89
C SER A 238 -4.98 -17.56 -3.79
N PHE A 239 -5.19 -18.28 -2.69
CA PHE A 239 -6.40 -19.08 -2.44
C PHE A 239 -7.15 -18.52 -1.24
N THR A 240 -8.28 -17.87 -1.49
CA THR A 240 -9.14 -17.32 -0.43
C THR A 240 -10.22 -18.34 -0.08
N SER A 241 -10.29 -18.79 1.17
CA SER A 241 -11.31 -19.77 1.58
C SER A 241 -12.73 -19.20 1.43
N THR A 242 -13.64 -19.99 0.87
CA THR A 242 -15.08 -19.67 0.72
C THR A 242 -15.97 -20.54 1.62
N SER A 243 -15.37 -21.46 2.36
CA SER A 243 -16.08 -22.49 3.14
C SER A 243 -15.52 -22.61 4.56
N SER A 244 -16.16 -23.46 5.36
CA SER A 244 -15.77 -23.76 6.75
C SER A 244 -14.67 -24.83 6.87
N ILE A 245 -14.08 -25.28 5.76
CA ILE A 245 -12.93 -26.19 5.79
C ILE A 245 -11.78 -25.57 6.57
N THR A 246 -10.99 -26.40 7.27
CA THR A 246 -9.84 -25.87 8.02
C THR A 246 -8.75 -25.36 7.08
N LYS A 247 -7.98 -24.35 7.51
CA LYS A 247 -6.84 -23.83 6.76
C LYS A 247 -5.86 -24.95 6.39
N ASN A 248 -5.65 -25.92 7.29
CA ASN A 248 -4.72 -27.03 7.09
C ASN A 248 -5.18 -28.03 6.02
N GLU A 249 -6.46 -28.38 6.00
CA GLU A 249 -7.02 -29.27 4.98
C GLU A 249 -6.98 -28.61 3.60
N LEU A 250 -7.41 -27.35 3.50
CA LEU A 250 -7.27 -26.59 2.25
C LEU A 250 -5.80 -26.52 1.81
N ASN A 251 -4.88 -26.34 2.75
CA ASN A 251 -3.44 -26.28 2.48
C ASN A 251 -2.92 -27.58 1.86
N ALA A 252 -3.31 -28.74 2.41
CA ALA A 252 -2.92 -30.04 1.88
C ALA A 252 -3.43 -30.29 0.46
N SER A 253 -4.69 -29.89 0.20
CA SER A 253 -5.30 -30.00 -1.12
C SER A 253 -4.64 -29.06 -2.14
N VAL A 254 -4.30 -27.83 -1.74
CA VAL A 254 -3.53 -26.90 -2.59
C VAL A 254 -2.14 -27.48 -2.91
N LYS A 255 -1.37 -27.94 -1.91
CA LYS A 255 -0.03 -28.53 -2.14
C LYS A 255 -0.07 -29.67 -3.14
N THR A 256 -1.05 -30.55 -3.02
CA THR A 256 -1.24 -31.68 -3.93
C THR A 256 -1.59 -31.20 -5.35
N ALA A 257 -2.52 -30.24 -5.48
CA ALA A 257 -2.89 -29.66 -6.77
C ALA A 257 -1.71 -29.01 -7.49
N LEU A 258 -0.84 -28.29 -6.77
CA LEU A 258 0.31 -27.59 -7.35
C LEU A 258 1.40 -28.53 -7.89
N THR A 259 1.45 -29.79 -7.46
CA THR A 259 2.36 -30.79 -8.05
C THR A 259 2.14 -30.97 -9.56
N TYR A 260 0.95 -30.64 -10.07
CA TYR A 260 0.63 -30.63 -11.49
C TYR A 260 1.60 -29.79 -12.34
N LEU A 261 2.14 -28.70 -11.77
CA LEU A 261 3.02 -27.78 -12.50
C LEU A 261 4.39 -28.41 -12.82
N GLY A 262 4.85 -29.36 -12.00
CA GLY A 262 6.17 -29.98 -12.12
C GLY A 262 6.22 -31.29 -12.91
N VAL A 263 5.07 -31.84 -13.32
CA VAL A 263 5.01 -33.15 -14.00
C VAL A 263 4.86 -33.02 -15.53
N SER A 264 5.51 -33.93 -16.26
CA SER A 264 5.31 -34.11 -17.69
C SER A 264 4.21 -35.14 -17.93
N GLY A 265 2.97 -34.71 -18.18
CA GLY A 265 1.85 -35.62 -18.48
C GLY A 265 0.46 -35.09 -18.09
N SER A 266 -0.55 -35.95 -18.23
CA SER A 266 -1.94 -35.67 -17.83
C SER A 266 -2.13 -35.68 -16.32
N LEU A 267 -3.18 -35.00 -15.85
CA LEU A 267 -3.59 -35.00 -14.43
C LEU A 267 -3.76 -36.43 -13.88
N SER A 268 -3.11 -36.74 -12.76
CA SER A 268 -3.40 -37.96 -12.01
C SER A 268 -4.75 -37.85 -11.31
N ALA A 269 -5.35 -38.99 -10.95
CA ALA A 269 -6.63 -39.00 -10.23
C ALA A 269 -6.56 -38.25 -8.89
N SER A 270 -5.46 -38.40 -8.14
CA SER A 270 -5.24 -37.68 -6.88
C SER A 270 -5.18 -36.17 -7.08
N VAL A 271 -4.43 -35.71 -8.09
CA VAL A 271 -4.31 -34.28 -8.38
C VAL A 271 -5.65 -33.70 -8.82
N LYS A 272 -6.40 -34.44 -9.66
CA LYS A 272 -7.73 -34.01 -10.10
C LYS A 272 -8.69 -33.84 -8.91
N ASN A 273 -8.72 -34.81 -8.00
CA ASN A 273 -9.56 -34.72 -6.80
C ASN A 273 -9.19 -33.51 -5.93
N SER A 274 -7.90 -33.23 -5.75
CA SER A 274 -7.45 -32.05 -5.01
C SER A 274 -7.80 -30.73 -5.70
N ILE A 275 -7.73 -30.66 -7.03
CA ILE A 275 -8.20 -29.48 -7.79
C ILE A 275 -9.71 -29.27 -7.60
N ASP A 276 -10.51 -30.33 -7.66
CA ASP A 276 -11.96 -30.25 -7.41
C ASP A 276 -12.26 -29.75 -5.99
N GLU A 277 -11.47 -30.19 -5.00
CA GLU A 277 -11.60 -29.75 -3.62
C GLU A 277 -11.22 -28.27 -3.43
N VAL A 278 -10.12 -27.83 -4.05
CA VAL A 278 -9.71 -26.42 -4.07
C VAL A 278 -10.80 -25.56 -4.71
N GLN A 279 -11.36 -26.00 -5.84
CA GLN A 279 -12.40 -25.27 -6.57
C GLN A 279 -13.70 -25.13 -5.78
N ARG A 280 -14.09 -26.16 -5.01
CA ARG A 280 -15.30 -26.12 -4.20
C ARG A 280 -15.16 -25.21 -2.98
N ASN A 281 -13.96 -25.12 -2.41
CA ASN A 281 -13.75 -24.55 -1.09
C ASN A 281 -12.97 -23.23 -1.08
N SER A 282 -12.51 -22.75 -2.25
CA SER A 282 -11.74 -21.51 -2.35
C SER A 282 -11.94 -20.78 -3.67
N ASN A 283 -11.73 -19.46 -3.61
CA ASN A 283 -11.51 -18.64 -4.80
C ASN A 283 -10.01 -18.55 -5.07
N MET A 284 -9.61 -18.85 -6.30
CA MET A 284 -8.22 -18.83 -6.75
C MET A 284 -7.96 -17.59 -7.59
N GLU A 285 -6.90 -16.86 -7.25
CA GLU A 285 -6.37 -15.75 -8.04
C GLU A 285 -4.93 -16.05 -8.45
N VAL A 286 -4.59 -15.75 -9.70
CA VAL A 286 -3.27 -16.01 -10.27
C VAL A 286 -2.69 -14.75 -10.87
N SER A 287 -1.44 -14.47 -10.54
CA SER A 287 -0.66 -13.40 -11.15
C SER A 287 0.67 -13.96 -11.64
N VAL A 288 1.00 -13.68 -12.90
CA VAL A 288 2.24 -14.16 -13.53
C VAL A 288 3.19 -13.00 -13.74
N PHE A 289 4.46 -13.27 -13.47
CA PHE A 289 5.50 -12.28 -13.42
C PHE A 289 6.76 -12.79 -14.12
N TYR A 290 7.37 -11.93 -14.93
CA TYR A 290 8.58 -12.26 -15.67
C TYR A 290 9.69 -11.30 -15.27
N GLN A 291 10.86 -11.85 -14.95
CA GLN A 291 12.10 -11.11 -14.83
C GLN A 291 13.00 -11.49 -16.02
N GLY A 292 13.13 -10.55 -16.96
CA GLY A 292 13.98 -10.64 -18.15
C GLY A 292 13.30 -10.31 -19.47
N ALA A 293 14.09 -10.20 -20.56
CA ALA A 293 13.67 -9.75 -21.90
C ALA A 293 12.56 -10.59 -22.59
N VAL A 294 11.97 -11.55 -21.87
CA VAL A 294 11.08 -12.60 -22.37
C VAL A 294 9.61 -12.27 -22.16
N GLY A 295 9.28 -11.26 -21.32
CA GLY A 295 7.91 -10.75 -21.22
C GLY A 295 7.34 -10.33 -22.59
N ASN A 296 8.21 -9.77 -23.46
CA ASN A 296 7.83 -9.36 -24.81
C ASN A 296 7.56 -10.52 -25.77
N ALA A 297 8.14 -11.72 -25.55
CA ALA A 297 7.96 -12.87 -26.43
C ALA A 297 6.70 -13.69 -26.11
N MET A 298 6.16 -13.55 -24.89
CA MET A 298 5.02 -14.34 -24.41
C MET A 298 3.65 -13.65 -24.51
N ASN A 299 3.55 -12.48 -25.14
CA ASN A 299 2.31 -11.70 -25.25
C ASN A 299 1.58 -11.53 -23.91
N GLY A 300 2.33 -11.22 -22.84
CA GLY A 300 1.75 -10.92 -21.54
C GLY A 300 2.58 -9.87 -20.81
N GLY A 301 1.92 -8.84 -20.29
CA GLY A 301 2.55 -7.89 -19.38
C GLY A 301 2.95 -8.57 -18.08
N SER A 302 3.98 -8.04 -17.40
CA SER A 302 4.22 -8.47 -16.02
C SER A 302 3.05 -8.02 -15.14
N GLY A 303 2.50 -8.94 -14.35
CA GLY A 303 1.34 -8.68 -13.52
C GLY A 303 0.00 -8.94 -14.20
N ASP A 304 0.00 -9.59 -15.37
CA ASP A 304 -1.23 -10.09 -15.99
C ASP A 304 -1.93 -11.07 -15.03
N LYS A 305 -3.21 -10.78 -14.75
CA LYS A 305 -4.09 -11.70 -14.06
C LYS A 305 -4.60 -12.74 -15.05
N ILE A 306 -4.52 -14.00 -14.66
CA ILE A 306 -5.19 -15.05 -15.41
C ILE A 306 -6.65 -15.07 -14.97
N GLU A 307 -7.55 -14.67 -15.85
CA GLU A 307 -9.00 -14.78 -15.63
C GLU A 307 -9.45 -16.23 -15.86
N GLY A 308 -9.26 -17.07 -14.85
CA GLY A 308 -9.83 -18.42 -14.83
C GLY A 308 -11.28 -18.39 -14.37
N THR A 309 -12.18 -19.05 -15.10
CA THR A 309 -13.55 -19.33 -14.63
C THR A 309 -13.60 -20.47 -13.60
N SER A 310 -12.50 -21.21 -13.44
CA SER A 310 -12.33 -22.35 -12.51
C SER A 310 -10.87 -22.54 -12.09
N ALA A 311 -10.63 -23.26 -10.98
CA ALA A 311 -9.27 -23.56 -10.52
C ALA A 311 -8.53 -24.49 -11.50
N GLU A 312 -9.22 -25.45 -12.12
CA GLU A 312 -8.63 -26.34 -13.12
C GLU A 312 -8.15 -25.55 -14.36
N SER A 313 -9.00 -24.67 -14.89
CA SER A 313 -8.64 -23.86 -16.06
C SER A 313 -7.44 -22.94 -15.77
N ALA A 314 -7.42 -22.31 -14.58
CA ALA A 314 -6.32 -21.45 -14.17
C ALA A 314 -5.00 -22.25 -14.08
N LEU A 315 -5.01 -23.42 -13.43
CA LEU A 315 -3.82 -24.27 -13.32
C LEU A 315 -3.33 -24.81 -14.67
N ARG A 316 -4.24 -25.12 -15.61
CA ARG A 316 -3.87 -25.52 -16.97
C ARG A 316 -3.20 -24.39 -17.73
N GLU A 317 -3.71 -23.17 -17.61
CA GLU A 317 -3.09 -22.01 -18.24
C GLU A 317 -1.71 -21.70 -17.65
N VAL A 318 -1.60 -21.74 -16.31
CA VAL A 318 -0.30 -21.63 -15.61
C VAL A 318 0.68 -22.66 -16.12
N LYS A 319 0.28 -23.94 -16.21
CA LYS A 319 1.13 -25.00 -16.74
C LYS A 319 1.56 -24.72 -18.18
N SER A 320 0.65 -24.28 -19.04
CA SER A 320 0.97 -23.92 -20.43
C SER A 320 2.05 -22.83 -20.50
N LYS A 321 1.95 -21.79 -19.67
CA LYS A 321 2.97 -20.73 -19.56
C LYS A 321 4.31 -21.26 -19.03
N VAL A 322 4.30 -22.14 -18.02
CA VAL A 322 5.50 -22.82 -17.50
C VAL A 322 6.18 -23.66 -18.58
N ASP A 323 5.42 -24.51 -19.28
CA ASP A 323 5.94 -25.38 -20.31
C ASP A 323 6.52 -24.56 -21.49
N ALA A 324 5.86 -23.46 -21.87
CA ALA A 324 6.36 -22.51 -22.87
C ALA A 324 7.64 -21.78 -22.40
N PHE A 325 7.72 -21.40 -21.13
CA PHE A 325 8.91 -20.77 -20.56
C PHE A 325 10.11 -21.70 -20.59
N LEU A 326 9.89 -22.95 -20.18
CA LEU A 326 10.90 -23.99 -20.25
C LEU A 326 11.27 -24.33 -21.70
N ALA A 327 10.31 -24.35 -22.65
CA ALA A 327 10.54 -24.56 -24.09
C ALA A 327 11.74 -23.75 -24.61
N MET A 328 11.78 -22.47 -24.25
CA MET A 328 12.77 -21.49 -24.69
C MET A 328 14.06 -21.46 -23.85
N ALA A 329 14.35 -22.50 -23.05
CA ALA A 329 15.51 -22.58 -22.14
C ALA A 329 16.84 -22.02 -22.70
N CYS A 330 17.22 -22.43 -23.91
CA CYS A 330 18.49 -22.00 -24.53
C CYS A 330 18.48 -20.56 -25.07
N GLU A 331 17.30 -20.00 -25.30
CA GLU A 331 17.13 -18.65 -25.85
C GLU A 331 17.19 -17.59 -24.74
N HIS A 332 16.96 -18.00 -23.48
CA HIS A 332 17.03 -17.13 -22.31
C HIS A 332 18.49 -16.75 -21.96
N LYS A 333 19.05 -15.75 -22.64
CA LYS A 333 20.38 -15.19 -22.37
C LYS A 333 20.34 -13.89 -21.58
N TYR A 334 19.24 -13.63 -20.87
CA TYR A 334 19.04 -12.35 -20.22
C TYR A 334 19.86 -12.27 -18.94
N LYS A 335 20.63 -11.19 -18.78
CA LYS A 335 21.41 -10.90 -17.57
C LYS A 335 20.46 -10.34 -16.51
N TYR A 336 19.94 -11.19 -15.62
CA TYR A 336 18.94 -10.78 -14.62
C TYR A 336 19.50 -10.56 -13.21
N LYS A 337 20.74 -10.97 -12.94
CA LYS A 337 21.33 -10.84 -11.59
C LYS A 337 22.85 -10.63 -11.67
N PRO A 338 23.42 -9.62 -10.99
CA PRO A 338 24.88 -9.51 -10.85
C PRO A 338 25.40 -10.63 -9.94
N LEU A 339 26.49 -11.26 -10.36
CA LEU A 339 27.27 -12.17 -9.53
C LEU A 339 28.28 -11.33 -8.75
N LEU A 340 28.08 -11.25 -7.44
CA LEU A 340 28.86 -10.41 -6.55
C LEU A 340 29.93 -11.23 -5.84
N ASP A 341 31.12 -10.66 -5.71
CA ASP A 341 32.22 -11.26 -4.94
C ASP A 341 32.76 -10.25 -3.92
N ARG A 342 33.56 -10.75 -2.97
CA ARG A 342 34.17 -9.97 -1.88
C ARG A 342 35.47 -9.34 -2.35
N TYR A 343 35.77 -8.14 -1.87
CA TYR A 343 37.03 -7.47 -2.19
C TYR A 343 38.21 -8.18 -1.51
N GLU A 344 37.95 -8.72 -0.33
CA GLU A 344 38.86 -9.46 0.52
C GLU A 344 39.41 -10.74 -0.14
N HIS A 345 38.76 -11.23 -1.20
CA HIS A 345 39.24 -12.37 -1.99
C HIS A 345 40.24 -12.00 -3.09
N LEU A 346 40.44 -10.70 -3.36
CA LEU A 346 41.30 -10.23 -4.44
C LEU A 346 42.75 -10.13 -4.01
N ALA A 347 43.65 -10.47 -4.92
CA ALA A 347 45.06 -10.12 -4.76
C ALA A 347 45.21 -8.59 -4.70
N ASP A 348 46.16 -8.14 -3.87
CA ASP A 348 46.52 -6.73 -3.67
C ASP A 348 45.41 -5.86 -3.04
N PHE A 349 44.35 -6.45 -2.49
CA PHE A 349 43.39 -5.72 -1.68
C PHE A 349 44.04 -5.26 -0.36
N PRO A 350 43.94 -3.97 0.03
CA PRO A 350 44.59 -3.47 1.23
C PRO A 350 44.06 -4.13 2.51
N LEU A 351 44.94 -4.75 3.30
CA LEU A 351 44.58 -5.54 4.50
C LEU A 351 43.81 -4.73 5.56
N GLU A 352 44.09 -3.44 5.68
CA GLU A 352 43.47 -2.55 6.67
C GLU A 352 42.17 -1.89 6.15
N GLN A 353 41.80 -2.12 4.89
CA GLN A 353 40.58 -1.52 4.33
C GLN A 353 39.34 -2.20 4.93
N ASN A 354 38.58 -1.44 5.71
CA ASN A 354 37.29 -1.88 6.22
C ASN A 354 36.25 -1.92 5.08
N VAL A 355 35.55 -3.04 4.94
CA VAL A 355 34.42 -3.20 4.00
C VAL A 355 33.13 -3.20 4.81
N ILE A 356 32.26 -2.22 4.55
CA ILE A 356 30.99 -2.07 5.27
C ILE A 356 30.11 -3.30 5.10
N SER A 357 29.55 -3.81 6.21
CA SER A 357 28.50 -4.82 6.22
C SER A 357 27.12 -4.18 6.38
N TYR A 358 26.15 -4.61 5.56
CA TYR A 358 24.77 -4.15 5.63
C TYR A 358 23.81 -5.16 6.23
N HIS A 359 24.30 -6.31 6.73
CA HIS A 359 23.46 -7.43 7.12
C HIS A 359 22.28 -7.06 8.04
N GLN A 360 22.54 -6.38 9.16
CA GLN A 360 21.49 -5.92 10.07
C GLN A 360 20.59 -4.86 9.43
N ALA A 361 21.18 -3.95 8.64
CA ALA A 361 20.45 -2.89 7.96
C ALA A 361 19.47 -3.44 6.92
N GLU A 362 19.83 -4.50 6.19
CA GLU A 362 18.99 -5.17 5.19
C GLU A 362 17.72 -5.75 5.84
N SER A 363 17.82 -6.33 7.04
CA SER A 363 16.64 -6.80 7.78
C SER A 363 15.80 -5.67 8.35
N ILE A 364 16.42 -4.59 8.83
CA ILE A 364 15.68 -3.40 9.27
C ILE A 364 14.94 -2.77 8.09
N ALA A 365 15.53 -2.78 6.88
CA ALA A 365 14.90 -2.25 5.68
C ALA A 365 13.61 -2.98 5.31
N GLN A 366 13.44 -4.26 5.69
CA GLN A 366 12.18 -4.99 5.51
C GLN A 366 11.04 -4.33 6.29
N ILE A 367 11.29 -3.93 7.54
CA ILE A 367 10.31 -3.23 8.38
C ILE A 367 9.98 -1.85 7.81
N VAL A 368 11.01 -1.12 7.35
CA VAL A 368 10.81 0.20 6.71
C VAL A 368 9.96 0.09 5.45
N LEU A 369 10.22 -0.91 4.60
CA LEU A 369 9.44 -1.16 3.41
C LEU A 369 7.99 -1.53 3.76
N GLU A 370 7.80 -2.41 4.75
CA GLU A 370 6.48 -2.83 5.20
C GLU A 370 5.62 -1.65 5.68
N GLU A 371 6.20 -0.71 6.43
CA GLU A 371 5.47 0.47 6.90
C GLU A 371 5.21 1.48 5.77
N LEU A 372 6.17 1.65 4.86
CA LEU A 372 5.99 2.50 3.68
C LEU A 372 4.81 2.03 2.82
N ILE A 373 4.68 0.70 2.66
CA ILE A 373 3.58 0.06 1.95
C ILE A 373 2.26 0.26 2.69
N ARG A 374 2.21 0.05 4.01
CA ARG A 374 1.01 0.32 4.81
C ARG A 374 0.53 1.76 4.66
N CYS A 375 1.43 2.74 4.72
CA CYS A 375 1.10 4.14 4.46
C CYS A 375 0.53 4.34 3.04
N SER A 376 1.07 3.65 2.04
CA SER A 376 0.56 3.67 0.67
C SER A 376 -0.87 3.14 0.59
N GLU A 377 -1.14 1.99 1.23
CA GLU A 377 -2.46 1.37 1.26
C GLU A 377 -3.49 2.26 1.98
N MET A 378 -3.09 2.86 3.10
CA MET A 378 -3.91 3.79 3.86
C MET A 378 -4.31 5.00 3.01
N ARG A 379 -3.36 5.63 2.32
CA ARG A 379 -3.63 6.73 1.38
C ARG A 379 -4.62 6.29 0.31
N THR A 380 -4.36 5.18 -0.38
CA THR A 380 -5.21 4.68 -1.47
C THR A 380 -6.63 4.42 -0.98
N ALA A 381 -6.79 3.85 0.22
CA ALA A 381 -8.08 3.58 0.83
C ALA A 381 -8.86 4.86 1.16
N LEU A 382 -8.22 5.82 1.83
CA LEU A 382 -8.84 7.11 2.18
C LEU A 382 -9.26 7.88 0.92
N LYS A 383 -8.45 7.86 -0.14
CA LYS A 383 -8.79 8.54 -1.40
C LYS A 383 -10.03 7.95 -2.09
N ARG A 384 -10.30 6.67 -1.91
CA ARG A 384 -11.50 6.00 -2.44
C ARG A 384 -12.77 6.29 -1.65
N MET A 385 -12.65 6.77 -0.41
CA MET A 385 -13.82 7.11 0.40
C MET A 385 -14.55 8.32 -0.19
N LYS A 386 -15.87 8.17 -0.37
CA LYS A 386 -16.71 9.20 -0.97
C LYS A 386 -16.93 10.42 -0.05
N TYR A 387 -16.88 10.21 1.26
CA TYR A 387 -17.17 11.24 2.27
C TYR A 387 -15.95 12.09 2.64
N ILE A 388 -14.75 11.73 2.18
CA ILE A 388 -13.56 12.56 2.38
C ILE A 388 -13.52 13.61 1.26
N ASP A 389 -13.43 14.88 1.64
CA ASP A 389 -13.40 16.02 0.73
C ASP A 389 -12.07 16.11 -0.05
N SER A 390 -12.06 16.90 -1.13
CA SER A 390 -10.90 17.04 -2.02
C SER A 390 -9.68 17.66 -1.34
N ASN A 391 -9.86 18.60 -0.40
CA ASN A 391 -8.73 19.26 0.29
C ASN A 391 -8.06 18.27 1.23
N THR A 392 -8.84 17.48 1.97
CA THR A 392 -8.31 16.40 2.81
C THR A 392 -7.59 15.36 1.96
N LYS A 393 -8.15 14.94 0.82
CA LYS A 393 -7.47 14.01 -0.10
C LYS A 393 -6.13 14.56 -0.61
N GLN A 394 -6.07 15.84 -0.93
CA GLN A 394 -4.85 16.50 -1.37
C GLN A 394 -3.81 16.58 -0.24
N ALA A 395 -4.23 16.87 0.99
CA ALA A 395 -3.35 16.87 2.15
C ALA A 395 -2.73 15.48 2.40
N ILE A 396 -3.53 14.41 2.29
CA ILE A 396 -3.02 13.03 2.39
C ILE A 396 -1.96 12.75 1.32
N ASP A 397 -2.16 13.21 0.08
CA ASP A 397 -1.18 13.04 -0.99
C ASP A 397 0.14 13.77 -0.67
N PHE A 398 0.08 15.02 -0.19
CA PHE A 398 1.28 15.78 0.18
C PHE A 398 2.03 15.14 1.35
N ASP A 399 1.33 14.77 2.42
CA ASP A 399 1.96 14.13 3.57
C ASP A 399 2.58 12.78 3.20
N TYR A 400 1.97 12.05 2.25
CA TYR A 400 2.55 10.80 1.75
C TYR A 400 3.82 11.02 0.92
N VAL A 401 3.94 12.13 0.20
CA VAL A 401 5.22 12.50 -0.45
C VAL A 401 6.32 12.64 0.62
N ASP A 402 6.03 13.26 1.76
CA ASP A 402 6.98 13.37 2.87
C ASP A 402 7.35 12.00 3.47
N VAL A 403 6.38 11.09 3.61
CA VAL A 403 6.63 9.69 4.01
C VAL A 403 7.66 9.03 3.08
N THR A 404 7.44 9.10 1.75
CA THR A 404 8.36 8.50 0.78
C THR A 404 9.74 9.17 0.80
N HIS A 405 9.79 10.49 1.00
CA HIS A 405 11.04 11.24 1.10
C HIS A 405 11.85 10.80 2.32
N HIS A 406 11.24 10.74 3.50
CA HIS A 406 11.91 10.33 4.73
C HIS A 406 12.47 8.90 4.64
N ALA A 407 11.72 7.95 4.06
CA ALA A 407 12.18 6.58 3.88
C ALA A 407 13.40 6.48 2.93
N ARG A 408 13.41 7.27 1.85
CA ARG A 408 14.56 7.34 0.93
C ARG A 408 15.79 7.98 1.56
N GLU A 409 15.62 9.06 2.31
CA GLU A 409 16.74 9.72 3.01
C GLU A 409 17.33 8.81 4.10
N TRP A 410 16.49 8.05 4.81
CA TRP A 410 16.96 7.00 5.70
C TRP A 410 17.85 6.00 4.94
N THR A 411 17.37 5.46 3.82
CA THR A 411 18.12 4.47 3.02
C THR A 411 19.45 5.03 2.51
N LYS A 412 19.47 6.28 2.03
CA LYS A 412 20.70 6.96 1.61
C LYS A 412 21.68 7.16 2.77
N SER A 413 21.19 7.47 3.96
CA SER A 413 22.04 7.59 5.14
C SER A 413 22.66 6.25 5.54
N ILE A 414 21.87 5.18 5.54
CA ILE A 414 22.34 3.84 5.93
C ILE A 414 23.31 3.27 4.92
N ALA A 415 23.11 3.56 3.62
CA ALA A 415 24.05 3.22 2.56
C ALA A 415 25.43 3.89 2.68
N ARG A 416 25.56 4.95 3.49
CA ARG A 416 26.84 5.59 3.79
C ARG A 416 27.48 5.00 5.04
N ASP A 417 26.65 4.78 6.07
CA ASP A 417 27.06 4.23 7.36
C ASP A 417 25.87 3.49 8.00
N PRO A 418 25.94 2.15 8.09
CA PRO A 418 24.88 1.34 8.67
C PRO A 418 24.95 1.20 10.19
N THR A 419 25.97 1.77 10.85
CA THR A 419 26.17 1.62 12.31
C THR A 419 24.93 2.06 13.11
N ASP A 420 24.26 3.12 12.67
CA ASP A 420 23.07 3.66 13.34
C ASP A 420 21.75 3.20 12.71
N ALA A 421 21.74 2.11 11.92
CA ALA A 421 20.55 1.65 11.20
C ALA A 421 19.33 1.48 12.12
N LYS A 422 19.53 0.87 13.29
CA LYS A 422 18.50 0.67 14.31
C LYS A 422 17.94 1.99 14.83
N GLN A 423 18.80 2.91 15.28
CA GLN A 423 18.36 4.19 15.84
C GLN A 423 17.65 5.06 14.80
N LYS A 424 18.19 5.15 13.58
CA LYS A 424 17.60 5.94 12.50
C LYS A 424 16.28 5.35 12.01
N ALA A 425 16.14 4.02 12.01
CA ALA A 425 14.87 3.38 11.68
C ALA A 425 13.80 3.65 12.74
N ARG A 426 14.16 3.61 14.04
CA ARG A 426 13.25 4.01 15.13
C ARG A 426 12.71 5.43 14.94
N GLN A 427 13.61 6.37 14.66
CA GLN A 427 13.25 7.76 14.40
C GLN A 427 12.34 7.89 13.18
N LEU A 428 12.66 7.19 12.09
CA LEU A 428 11.83 7.16 10.89
C LEU A 428 10.42 6.64 11.20
N LEU A 429 10.30 5.45 11.78
CA LEU A 429 9.00 4.83 12.07
C LEU A 429 8.15 5.68 13.02
N ALA A 430 8.76 6.31 14.04
CA ALA A 430 8.07 7.26 14.90
C ALA A 430 7.52 8.47 14.12
N VAL A 431 8.32 9.04 13.21
CA VAL A 431 7.88 10.14 12.34
C VAL A 431 6.75 9.71 11.41
N LEU A 432 6.82 8.51 10.81
CA LEU A 432 5.75 7.99 9.95
C LEU A 432 4.45 7.80 10.73
N ASN A 433 4.54 7.21 11.93
CA ASN A 433 3.39 7.03 12.82
C ASN A 433 2.74 8.37 13.18
N GLU A 434 3.53 9.33 13.66
CA GLU A 434 3.03 10.63 14.10
C GLU A 434 2.45 11.45 12.94
N LYS A 435 3.22 11.61 11.87
CA LYS A 435 2.89 12.54 10.79
C LYS A 435 1.86 12.00 9.80
N PHE A 436 1.70 10.68 9.71
CA PHE A 436 0.82 10.06 8.73
C PHE A 436 -0.23 9.15 9.36
N VAL A 437 0.18 8.07 10.02
CA VAL A 437 -0.76 7.04 10.50
C VAL A 437 -1.73 7.61 11.53
N ASN A 438 -1.22 8.16 12.63
CA ASN A 438 -2.05 8.75 13.70
C ASN A 438 -2.88 9.93 13.19
N LYS A 439 -2.33 10.71 12.28
CA LYS A 439 -3.01 11.87 11.70
C LYS A 439 -4.30 11.48 10.97
N TYR A 440 -4.33 10.32 10.31
CA TYR A 440 -5.43 9.93 9.44
C TYR A 440 -6.23 8.70 9.89
N LEU A 441 -5.79 7.97 10.93
CA LEU A 441 -6.44 6.72 11.36
C LEU A 441 -7.91 6.92 11.75
N HIS A 442 -8.21 8.04 12.42
CA HIS A 442 -9.57 8.40 12.84
C HIS A 442 -10.56 8.55 11.67
N LEU A 443 -10.10 8.72 10.42
CA LEU A 443 -10.97 8.81 9.25
C LEU A 443 -11.57 7.45 8.84
N PHE A 444 -11.01 6.34 9.35
CA PHE A 444 -11.57 5.00 9.22
C PHE A 444 -12.60 4.66 10.30
N GLU A 445 -12.71 5.48 11.35
CA GLU A 445 -13.72 5.26 12.38
C GLU A 445 -15.12 5.52 11.82
N PRO A 446 -16.11 4.66 12.13
CA PRO A 446 -17.48 4.89 11.71
C PRO A 446 -17.98 6.23 12.25
N LYS A 447 -18.35 7.16 11.36
CA LYS A 447 -19.09 8.36 11.75
C LYS A 447 -20.58 8.05 11.77
N ASP A 448 -21.21 8.29 12.91
CA ASP A 448 -22.67 8.31 12.99
C ASP A 448 -23.16 9.72 12.63
N TYR A 449 -24.04 9.78 11.63
CA TYR A 449 -24.69 10.99 11.17
C TYR A 449 -26.13 11.04 11.63
N ILE A 450 -26.70 12.23 11.80
CA ILE A 450 -28.13 12.42 12.06
C ILE A 450 -28.90 12.24 10.75
N SER A 451 -29.77 11.23 10.68
CA SER A 451 -30.63 10.95 9.51
C SER A 451 -32.02 11.58 9.60
N GLY A 452 -32.41 12.10 10.76
CA GLY A 452 -33.72 12.71 10.96
C GLY A 452 -34.04 12.93 12.43
N ILE A 453 -35.15 13.61 12.69
CA ILE A 453 -35.67 13.88 14.03
C ILE A 453 -37.15 13.50 14.07
N THR A 454 -37.55 12.84 15.15
CA THR A 454 -38.95 12.50 15.45
C THR A 454 -39.39 13.26 16.70
N VAL A 455 -40.63 13.75 16.71
CA VAL A 455 -41.25 14.31 17.92
C VAL A 455 -42.01 13.20 18.63
N LYS A 456 -41.74 13.03 19.93
CA LYS A 456 -42.52 12.14 20.79
C LYS A 456 -43.25 12.93 21.86
N TYR A 457 -44.30 12.32 22.41
CA TYR A 457 -45.16 12.93 23.41
C TYR A 457 -45.32 12.01 24.61
N GLY A 458 -45.46 12.61 25.78
CA GLY A 458 -45.84 11.91 27.01
C GLY A 458 -44.73 11.86 28.04
N ARG A 459 -44.96 11.04 29.07
CA ARG A 459 -44.14 10.99 30.28
C ARG A 459 -43.00 9.97 30.22
N ASP A 460 -43.05 9.05 29.26
CA ASP A 460 -41.95 8.13 29.02
C ASP A 460 -40.84 8.86 28.24
N ARG A 461 -39.64 8.86 28.81
CA ARG A 461 -38.49 9.68 28.38
C ARG A 461 -37.21 8.86 28.26
N THR A 462 -37.31 7.54 28.18
CA THR A 462 -36.13 6.67 28.15
C THR A 462 -35.27 6.81 26.88
N ASP A 463 -35.81 7.46 25.84
CA ASP A 463 -35.21 7.58 24.51
C ASP A 463 -34.92 9.02 24.08
N VAL A 464 -35.02 9.99 25.00
CA VAL A 464 -34.58 11.38 24.73
C VAL A 464 -33.08 11.36 24.46
N ASN A 465 -32.66 11.83 23.29
CA ASN A 465 -31.26 11.95 22.90
C ASN A 465 -30.92 13.31 22.26
N VAL A 466 -31.84 14.27 22.32
CA VAL A 466 -31.64 15.66 21.95
C VAL A 466 -31.92 16.51 23.18
N HIS A 467 -30.87 17.11 23.74
CA HIS A 467 -30.94 17.82 25.01
C HIS A 467 -30.77 19.32 24.85
N GLU A 468 -31.37 20.09 25.75
CA GLU A 468 -31.17 21.54 25.85
C GLU A 468 -29.84 21.86 26.52
N VAL A 469 -29.03 22.68 25.86
CA VAL A 469 -27.62 22.88 26.21
C VAL A 469 -27.38 23.71 27.47
N ASN A 470 -28.37 24.47 27.95
CA ASN A 470 -28.28 25.32 29.14
C ASN A 470 -29.03 24.75 30.35
N GLY A 471 -29.46 23.48 30.30
CA GLY A 471 -30.16 22.81 31.39
C GLY A 471 -31.57 23.35 31.67
N ARG A 472 -32.16 24.11 30.72
CA ARG A 472 -33.54 24.64 30.85
C ARG A 472 -34.61 23.59 30.54
N GLY A 473 -34.21 22.40 30.10
CA GLY A 473 -35.06 21.23 29.91
C GLY A 473 -35.54 21.02 28.48
N ASP A 474 -35.78 19.75 28.16
CA ASP A 474 -35.99 19.25 26.79
C ASP A 474 -37.45 19.32 26.32
N ASP A 475 -38.35 19.84 27.15
CA ASP A 475 -39.78 19.98 26.84
C ASP A 475 -40.01 21.07 25.79
N LEU A 476 -40.41 20.70 24.58
CA LEU A 476 -40.71 21.67 23.54
C LEU A 476 -41.95 22.51 23.88
N ASN A 477 -42.84 22.01 24.74
CA ASN A 477 -44.07 22.67 25.19
C ASN A 477 -43.93 23.37 26.56
N LYS A 478 -42.70 23.48 27.09
CA LYS A 478 -42.45 24.15 28.36
C LYS A 478 -43.17 25.51 28.42
N ASP A 479 -43.94 25.72 29.48
CA ASP A 479 -44.69 26.95 29.79
C ASP A 479 -45.85 27.32 28.83
N PHE A 480 -46.16 26.47 27.84
CA PHE A 480 -47.25 26.69 26.88
C PHE A 480 -48.46 25.77 27.06
N GLY A 481 -48.41 24.85 28.02
CA GLY A 481 -49.42 23.81 28.19
C GLY A 481 -49.35 22.73 27.10
N GLY A 482 -50.22 21.73 27.20
CA GLY A 482 -50.22 20.56 26.32
C GLY A 482 -49.40 19.39 26.83
N ASP A 483 -49.20 18.40 25.97
CA ASP A 483 -48.42 17.21 26.31
C ASP A 483 -46.93 17.57 26.34
N TYR A 484 -46.18 16.97 27.26
CA TYR A 484 -44.72 17.05 27.23
C TYR A 484 -44.24 16.49 25.88
N SER A 485 -43.56 17.32 25.09
CA SER A 485 -43.05 16.94 23.77
C SER A 485 -41.53 17.08 23.73
N TYR A 486 -40.86 16.18 23.02
CA TYR A 486 -39.40 16.15 22.92
C TYR A 486 -38.94 15.58 21.59
N PHE A 487 -37.69 15.90 21.23
CA PHE A 487 -37.05 15.36 20.03
C PHE A 487 -36.28 14.07 20.32
N VAL A 488 -36.36 13.15 19.36
CA VAL A 488 -35.51 11.97 19.26
C VAL A 488 -34.83 12.00 17.90
N ALA A 489 -33.50 12.14 17.90
CA ALA A 489 -32.68 12.05 16.71
C ALA A 489 -32.47 10.59 16.31
N THR A 490 -32.51 10.34 15.00
CA THR A 490 -32.15 9.04 14.41
C THR A 490 -30.76 9.14 13.79
N THR A 491 -29.95 8.10 13.94
CA THR A 491 -28.59 8.05 13.39
C THR A 491 -28.48 7.08 12.20
N THR A 492 -27.53 7.35 11.32
CA THR A 492 -27.15 6.51 10.17
C THR A 492 -25.65 6.53 9.99
N ARG A 493 -25.09 5.43 9.47
CA ARG A 493 -23.69 5.39 8.99
C ARG A 493 -23.57 5.68 7.50
N ASP A 494 -24.71 5.73 6.80
CA ASP A 494 -24.78 6.06 5.39
C ASP A 494 -24.93 7.59 5.22
N PRO A 495 -23.91 8.30 4.71
CA PRO A 495 -23.95 9.74 4.51
C PRO A 495 -25.00 10.19 3.48
N GLU A 496 -25.44 9.32 2.56
CA GLU A 496 -26.50 9.66 1.60
C GLU A 496 -27.88 9.77 2.29
N ARG A 497 -28.04 9.13 3.44
CA ARG A 497 -29.26 9.20 4.27
C ARG A 497 -29.20 10.28 5.34
N ALA A 498 -28.05 10.93 5.51
CA ALA A 498 -27.82 11.93 6.54
C ALA A 498 -28.41 13.29 6.18
N CYS A 499 -28.91 14.00 7.19
CA CYS A 499 -29.35 15.38 7.09
C CYS A 499 -28.16 16.31 6.88
N THR A 500 -28.38 17.37 6.10
CA THR A 500 -27.44 18.47 5.88
C THR A 500 -27.87 19.73 6.62
N HIS A 501 -29.17 19.92 6.84
CA HIS A 501 -29.71 20.98 7.69
C HIS A 501 -31.16 20.64 8.07
N PHE A 502 -31.67 21.31 9.10
CA PHE A 502 -33.08 21.29 9.45
C PHE A 502 -33.72 22.65 9.14
N SER A 503 -34.97 22.62 8.69
CA SER A 503 -35.80 23.82 8.56
C SER A 503 -37.03 23.71 9.44
N PHE A 504 -37.45 24.83 10.00
CA PHE A 504 -38.70 24.97 10.73
C PHE A 504 -39.79 25.54 9.83
N THR A 505 -41.00 25.01 9.94
CA THR A 505 -42.18 25.51 9.23
C THR A 505 -43.40 25.51 10.13
N LYS A 506 -44.17 26.59 10.01
CA LYS A 506 -45.44 26.81 10.68
C LYS A 506 -46.56 26.78 9.64
N ALA A 507 -47.63 26.03 9.90
CA ALA A 507 -48.74 25.84 8.97
C ALA A 507 -50.10 25.88 9.68
N THR A 508 -51.17 26.22 8.95
CA THR A 508 -52.55 26.22 9.47
C THR A 508 -53.16 24.81 9.58
N TYR A 509 -52.51 23.80 9.00
CA TYR A 509 -52.90 22.40 9.02
C TYR A 509 -51.68 21.50 9.27
N ASN A 510 -51.92 20.24 9.65
CA ASN A 510 -50.88 19.29 9.97
C ASN A 510 -50.21 18.74 8.71
N LEU A 511 -48.97 19.18 8.41
CA LEU A 511 -48.26 18.77 7.19
C LEU A 511 -47.86 17.27 7.20
N ASN A 512 -47.73 16.68 8.39
CA ASN A 512 -47.38 15.27 8.55
C ASN A 512 -48.52 14.33 8.13
N ASP A 513 -49.79 14.78 8.16
CA ASP A 513 -50.92 13.95 7.73
C ASP A 513 -50.90 13.72 6.20
N GLU A 514 -50.36 14.66 5.43
CA GLU A 514 -50.26 14.59 3.97
C GLU A 514 -48.92 14.02 3.49
N TYR A 515 -47.81 14.39 4.15
CA TYR A 515 -46.46 13.94 3.79
C TYR A 515 -45.66 13.48 5.02
N PRO A 516 -45.98 12.31 5.59
CA PRO A 516 -45.40 11.83 6.84
C PRO A 516 -43.90 11.56 6.78
N ASP A 517 -43.35 11.31 5.58
CA ASP A 517 -41.92 11.06 5.37
C ASP A 517 -41.09 12.34 5.20
N THR A 518 -41.74 13.49 4.98
CA THR A 518 -41.08 14.78 4.75
C THR A 518 -41.05 15.64 6.01
N TRP A 519 -42.19 15.72 6.70
CA TRP A 519 -42.37 16.61 7.85
C TRP A 519 -42.42 15.82 9.15
N SER A 520 -41.81 16.35 10.21
CA SER A 520 -41.98 15.79 11.55
C SER A 520 -43.45 15.82 11.98
N THR A 521 -43.85 14.99 12.95
CA THR A 521 -45.13 15.21 13.64
C THR A 521 -45.14 16.57 14.34
N ASP A 522 -46.33 17.10 14.64
CA ASP A 522 -46.50 18.44 15.21
C ASP A 522 -45.85 18.63 16.59
N ILE A 523 -44.93 19.58 16.69
CA ILE A 523 -44.20 19.92 17.92
C ILE A 523 -45.14 20.40 19.04
N SER A 524 -46.18 21.16 18.67
CA SER A 524 -47.08 21.87 19.60
C SER A 524 -48.29 21.01 20.06
N LYS A 525 -48.11 19.72 20.31
CA LYS A 525 -49.26 18.87 20.64
C LYS A 525 -49.92 19.23 21.97
N GLY A 526 -51.22 19.54 21.90
CA GLY A 526 -52.07 19.75 23.07
C GLY A 526 -52.05 21.18 23.64
N ASP A 527 -51.35 22.13 23.01
CA ASP A 527 -51.16 23.49 23.54
C ASP A 527 -52.33 24.46 23.24
N GLY A 528 -53.47 23.97 22.72
CA GLY A 528 -54.60 24.81 22.29
C GLY A 528 -54.48 25.42 20.88
N ARG A 529 -53.40 25.11 20.15
CA ARG A 529 -53.05 25.33 18.72
C ARG A 529 -53.84 26.37 17.92
N LYS A 530 -53.16 27.47 17.57
CA LYS A 530 -53.45 28.29 16.37
C LYS A 530 -52.72 27.80 15.10
N TRP A 531 -51.59 27.12 15.26
CA TRP A 531 -50.69 26.69 14.20
C TRP A 531 -50.10 25.31 14.49
N PHE A 532 -49.81 24.54 13.44
CA PHE A 532 -49.00 23.33 13.48
C PHE A 532 -47.54 23.67 13.17
N ARG A 533 -46.62 22.96 13.80
CA ARG A 533 -45.18 23.24 13.83
C ARG A 533 -44.38 22.01 13.46
N HIS A 534 -43.60 22.11 12.39
CA HIS A 534 -42.90 20.99 11.79
C HIS A 534 -41.43 21.31 11.57
N LEU A 535 -40.60 20.27 11.68
CA LEU A 535 -39.24 20.27 11.20
C LEU A 535 -39.11 19.39 9.95
N THR A 536 -38.22 19.81 9.04
CA THR A 536 -37.85 19.03 7.85
C THR A 536 -36.34 18.85 7.81
N CYS A 537 -35.90 17.62 7.62
CA CYS A 537 -34.52 17.27 7.35
C CYS A 537 -34.27 17.33 5.84
N TYR A 538 -33.32 18.15 5.42
CA TYR A 538 -32.85 18.20 4.03
C TYR A 538 -31.64 17.30 3.84
N ARG A 539 -31.52 16.66 2.68
CA ARG A 539 -30.42 15.76 2.31
C ARG A 539 -29.81 16.23 0.99
N LEU A 540 -28.95 17.24 1.06
CA LEU A 540 -28.34 17.82 -0.13
C LEU A 540 -27.02 17.13 -0.50
N GLN A 541 -26.80 16.90 -1.79
CA GLN A 541 -25.52 16.36 -2.29
C GLN A 541 -24.43 17.43 -2.25
N GLY A 542 -23.21 17.07 -1.82
CA GLY A 542 -22.07 18.01 -1.77
C GLY A 542 -22.03 18.94 -0.55
N TYR A 543 -22.97 18.79 0.39
CA TYR A 543 -22.98 19.51 1.67
C TYR A 543 -22.56 18.59 2.82
N ASP A 544 -21.94 19.18 3.82
CA ASP A 544 -21.54 18.52 5.07
C ASP A 544 -22.74 17.87 5.78
N LYS A 545 -22.49 16.74 6.46
CA LYS A 545 -23.52 15.92 7.09
C LYS A 545 -23.57 16.20 8.57
N ILE A 546 -24.77 16.36 9.12
CA ILE A 546 -24.95 16.61 10.53
C ILE A 546 -24.49 15.37 11.32
N THR A 547 -23.63 15.57 12.31
CA THR A 547 -23.18 14.51 13.23
C THR A 547 -23.74 14.68 14.64
N LYS A 548 -24.25 15.88 14.96
CA LYS A 548 -24.75 16.21 16.30
C LYS A 548 -25.87 17.23 16.25
N VAL A 549 -26.85 17.10 17.14
CA VAL A 549 -27.96 18.06 17.33
C VAL A 549 -28.18 18.36 18.81
N ALA A 550 -28.72 19.54 19.13
CA ALA A 550 -29.17 19.90 20.47
C ALA A 550 -30.25 20.99 20.42
N LEU A 551 -30.87 21.25 21.57
CA LEU A 551 -31.80 22.37 21.75
C LEU A 551 -31.08 23.56 22.39
N LEU A 552 -31.46 24.77 21.99
CA LEU A 552 -30.97 26.00 22.60
C LEU A 552 -32.14 26.95 22.87
N ARG A 553 -32.29 27.37 24.12
CA ARG A 553 -33.18 28.48 24.48
C ARG A 553 -32.38 29.77 24.64
N SER A 554 -32.65 30.75 23.79
CA SER A 554 -31.89 32.00 23.73
C SER A 554 -32.73 33.14 23.18
N GLU A 555 -32.67 34.31 23.81
CA GLU A 555 -33.34 35.53 23.31
C GLU A 555 -32.64 36.12 22.08
N ASN A 556 -31.34 35.83 21.93
CA ASN A 556 -30.46 36.49 20.96
C ASN A 556 -30.19 35.63 19.71
N GLY A 557 -30.96 34.54 19.50
CA GLY A 557 -30.64 33.57 18.46
C GLY A 557 -29.60 32.53 18.89
N TYR A 558 -29.09 31.77 17.91
CA TYR A 558 -28.15 30.67 18.14
C TYR A 558 -26.73 30.97 17.67
N GLU A 559 -26.55 32.02 16.89
CA GLU A 559 -25.32 32.36 16.17
C GLU A 559 -24.13 32.53 17.12
N ASP A 560 -24.31 33.26 18.22
CA ASP A 560 -23.27 33.45 19.24
C ASP A 560 -22.89 32.15 19.96
N TYR A 561 -23.82 31.20 20.06
CA TYR A 561 -23.57 29.91 20.71
C TYR A 561 -22.76 28.99 19.80
N ILE A 562 -23.13 28.90 18.53
CA ILE A 562 -22.41 28.07 17.54
C ILE A 562 -21.09 28.70 17.07
N GLY A 563 -20.84 29.97 17.37
CA GLY A 563 -19.57 30.65 17.05
C GLY A 563 -18.41 30.31 17.99
N LYS A 564 -18.65 29.56 19.09
CA LYS A 564 -17.64 29.28 20.13
C LYS A 564 -17.19 27.82 20.09
N TYR A 565 -15.88 27.60 19.98
CA TYR A 565 -15.28 26.25 19.89
C TYR A 565 -15.67 25.35 21.08
N GLU A 566 -15.68 25.90 22.29
CA GLU A 566 -15.93 25.20 23.56
C GLU A 566 -17.31 24.51 23.62
N ASN A 567 -18.27 24.99 22.83
CA ASN A 567 -19.64 24.47 22.84
C ASN A 567 -19.80 23.18 22.01
N GLY A 568 -18.81 22.84 21.18
CA GLY A 568 -18.85 21.66 20.32
C GLY A 568 -19.91 21.74 19.22
N PHE A 569 -20.28 22.95 18.79
CA PHE A 569 -21.20 23.26 17.68
C PHE A 569 -20.58 24.27 16.68
N LEU A 570 -19.24 24.37 16.66
CA LEU A 570 -18.54 25.36 15.84
C LEU A 570 -18.87 25.21 14.35
N ASN A 571 -19.13 26.33 13.66
CA ASN A 571 -19.52 26.38 12.25
C ASN A 571 -20.79 25.56 11.93
N GLY A 572 -21.61 25.31 12.96
CA GLY A 572 -22.86 24.59 12.86
C GLY A 572 -23.98 25.40 12.23
N GLY A 573 -25.21 24.94 12.44
CA GLY A 573 -26.41 25.67 12.02
C GLY A 573 -27.50 25.60 13.07
N GLY A 574 -28.59 26.31 12.82
CA GLY A 574 -29.77 26.29 13.65
C GLY A 574 -31.03 26.56 12.83
N THR A 575 -32.17 26.14 13.36
CA THR A 575 -33.49 26.50 12.80
C THR A 575 -33.79 27.97 13.09
N THR A 576 -34.86 28.51 12.51
CA THR A 576 -35.52 29.69 13.08
C THR A 576 -36.19 29.33 14.41
N ASN A 577 -36.75 30.33 15.12
CA ASN A 577 -37.42 30.11 16.41
C ASN A 577 -38.62 29.17 16.27
N ILE A 578 -38.51 27.96 16.81
CA ILE A 578 -39.54 26.92 16.77
C ILE A 578 -40.77 27.32 17.62
N ASN A 579 -40.58 28.15 18.64
CA ASN A 579 -41.63 28.69 19.49
C ASN A 579 -42.21 30.02 19.00
N GLU A 580 -41.99 30.38 17.74
CA GLU A 580 -42.60 31.56 17.14
C GLU A 580 -44.12 31.61 17.39
N ASP A 581 -44.60 32.78 17.82
CA ASP A 581 -45.97 33.11 18.21
C ASP A 581 -46.56 32.35 19.41
N ARG A 582 -45.74 31.67 20.24
CA ARG A 582 -46.23 31.01 21.48
C ARG A 582 -45.98 31.82 22.75
N GLY A 583 -44.92 32.62 22.77
CA GLY A 583 -44.46 33.34 23.97
C GLY A 583 -43.67 34.60 23.66
N SER A 584 -42.87 35.03 24.63
CA SER A 584 -41.96 36.16 24.51
C SER A 584 -40.64 35.75 23.84
N SER A 585 -39.74 36.72 23.61
CA SER A 585 -38.37 36.42 23.18
C SER A 585 -37.64 35.48 24.14
N ALA A 586 -37.95 35.52 25.44
CA ALA A 586 -37.35 34.68 26.49
C ALA A 586 -37.64 33.17 26.32
N ASP A 587 -38.65 32.85 25.53
CA ASP A 587 -39.15 31.50 25.28
C ASP A 587 -38.70 30.95 23.91
N ALA A 588 -37.90 31.73 23.17
CA ALA A 588 -37.36 31.33 21.89
C ALA A 588 -36.54 30.04 22.02
N LEU A 589 -36.79 29.11 21.11
CA LEU A 589 -36.22 27.77 21.10
C LEU A 589 -35.73 27.44 19.69
N TYR A 590 -34.50 26.96 19.62
CA TYR A 590 -33.83 26.60 18.38
C TYR A 590 -33.36 25.15 18.46
N LEU A 591 -33.48 24.42 17.35
CA LEU A 591 -32.70 23.21 17.15
C LEU A 591 -31.39 23.61 16.48
N ILE A 592 -30.27 23.31 17.12
CA ILE A 592 -28.91 23.58 16.63
C ILE A 592 -28.20 22.28 16.24
N TRP A 593 -27.21 22.35 15.35
CA TRP A 593 -26.47 21.19 14.88
C TRP A 593 -25.01 21.47 14.52
N ALA A 594 -24.21 20.41 14.43
CA ALA A 594 -22.80 20.43 14.01
C ALA A 594 -22.54 19.37 12.93
N TYR A 595 -21.43 19.54 12.20
CA TYR A 595 -21.01 18.68 11.09
C TYR A 595 -19.86 17.75 11.46
#